data_AF-W0FEZ6-F1
#
_entry.id   AF-W0FEZ6-F1
#
_cell.length_a   1.000
_cell.length_b   1.000
_cell.length_c   1.000
_cell.angle_alpha   90.00
_cell.angle_beta   90.00
_cell.angle_gamma   90.00
#
_symmetry.space_group_name_H-M   'P 1'
#
loop_
_entity.id
_entity.type
_entity.pdbx_description
1 polymer ?
#
loop_
_entity_poly.entity_id
_entity_poly.type
_entity_poly.pdbx_seq_one_letter_code
_entity_poly.pdbx_strand_id
1 'polypeptide(L)'
;RHENAFIGGSAPRGIFPGSARWIGAWWAGFVLCGIFLVLVAVPFFAFPKSLQREKQRLKREEEYLSGTKLVGLGQKVDVWKPSGAQQHSSTNEIPDKQKYGRDIKDIPASMWRPLCNPIYMVTCLGSCMELAIVSGFVVFLPKCLETQFNIGKSQANIFTGGIAIPGACVGIFLGGYVLKKFQMRPKGAIQFVLFFNLLCMGLYTLLYFLGCDNIRMAGATLPYFNNSSELETFQVNLTADCNMGCRCSPNDIEPVCGRNGITYFSPCHA
;
A
#
# COMPACT_ATOMS: atom_id res chain seq x y z
N ARG A 1 -21.32 -17.43 18.77
CA ARG A 1 -20.24 -18.39 19.11
C ARG A 1 -19.82 -19.06 17.81
N HIS A 2 -18.67 -18.69 17.26
CA HIS A 2 -18.22 -19.11 15.93
C HIS A 2 -17.38 -20.39 16.08
N GLU A 3 -17.99 -21.55 15.83
CA GLU A 3 -17.30 -22.82 15.98
C GLU A 3 -16.53 -23.17 14.72
N ASN A 4 -15.21 -23.29 14.88
CA ASN A 4 -14.28 -23.75 13.87
C ASN A 4 -14.53 -25.24 13.60
N ALA A 5 -15.18 -25.56 12.47
CA ALA A 5 -15.52 -26.92 12.03
C ALA A 5 -14.32 -27.85 11.75
N PHE A 6 -13.09 -27.42 12.04
CA PHE A 6 -11.87 -28.16 11.72
C PHE A 6 -11.45 -29.19 12.77
N ILE A 7 -11.92 -29.08 14.02
CA ILE A 7 -11.41 -29.92 15.14
C ILE A 7 -12.39 -31.05 15.51
N GLY A 8 -13.68 -30.90 15.24
CA GLY A 8 -14.68 -31.97 15.39
C GLY A 8 -15.25 -32.29 14.01
N GLY A 9 -14.97 -33.48 13.47
CA GLY A 9 -15.31 -33.92 12.11
C GLY A 9 -16.81 -34.07 11.78
N SER A 10 -17.66 -33.18 12.29
CA SER A 10 -19.08 -33.09 11.98
C SER A 10 -19.44 -31.62 11.73
N ALA A 11 -19.53 -31.23 10.46
CA ALA A 11 -20.15 -29.96 10.09
C ALA A 11 -21.61 -29.94 10.61
N PRO A 12 -22.07 -28.85 11.25
CA PRO A 12 -23.47 -28.70 11.66
C PRO A 12 -24.40 -28.91 10.46
N ARG A 13 -25.48 -29.68 10.65
CA ARG A 13 -26.49 -29.91 9.61
C ARG A 13 -27.04 -28.56 9.12
N GLY A 14 -26.84 -28.24 7.84
CA GLY A 14 -27.31 -27.00 7.20
C GLY A 14 -26.23 -26.05 6.70
N ILE A 15 -24.94 -26.36 6.85
CA ILE A 15 -23.84 -25.54 6.31
C ILE A 15 -23.33 -26.19 5.01
N PHE A 16 -23.81 -25.68 3.86
CA PHE A 16 -23.35 -26.09 2.53
C PHE A 16 -22.24 -25.17 2.01
N PRO A 17 -21.40 -25.61 1.05
CA PRO A 17 -20.48 -24.74 0.32
C PRO A 17 -21.29 -23.67 -0.42
N GLY A 18 -21.37 -22.46 0.13
CA GLY A 18 -22.22 -21.37 -0.37
C GLY A 18 -23.14 -20.73 0.68
N SER A 19 -23.30 -21.33 1.86
CA SER A 19 -24.01 -20.68 2.97
C SER A 19 -23.21 -19.51 3.54
N ALA A 20 -23.87 -18.38 3.84
CA ALA A 20 -23.22 -17.18 4.40
C ALA A 20 -22.49 -17.42 5.75
N ARG A 21 -22.78 -18.55 6.41
CA ARG A 21 -22.16 -19.01 7.67
C ARG A 21 -20.94 -19.92 7.47
N TRP A 22 -20.59 -20.30 6.24
CA TRP A 22 -19.41 -21.10 5.96
C TRP A 22 -18.14 -20.23 6.05
N ILE A 23 -17.43 -20.32 7.17
CA ILE A 23 -16.06 -19.81 7.29
C ILE A 23 -15.14 -20.91 6.77
N GLY A 24 -14.71 -20.79 5.51
CA GLY A 24 -13.66 -21.65 4.94
C GLY A 24 -12.33 -21.51 5.71
N ALA A 25 -11.29 -22.21 5.28
CA ALA A 25 -9.94 -22.13 5.87
C ALA A 25 -9.26 -20.77 5.60
N TRP A 26 -9.79 -19.69 6.16
CA TRP A 26 -9.28 -18.31 6.03
C TRP A 26 -7.82 -18.18 6.50
N TRP A 27 -7.40 -19.04 7.41
CA TRP A 27 -6.04 -19.10 7.94
C TRP A 27 -5.01 -19.72 6.97
N ALA A 28 -5.47 -20.50 5.98
CA ALA A 28 -4.57 -21.22 5.06
C ALA A 28 -3.71 -20.25 4.23
N GLY A 29 -4.22 -19.05 3.94
CA GLY A 29 -3.46 -18.00 3.28
C GLY A 29 -2.21 -17.57 4.07
N PHE A 30 -2.32 -17.43 5.40
CA PHE A 30 -1.17 -17.04 6.23
C PHE A 30 -0.09 -18.13 6.26
N VAL A 31 -0.50 -19.39 6.30
CA VAL A 31 0.45 -20.53 6.27
C VAL A 31 1.18 -20.59 4.94
N LEU A 32 0.45 -20.45 3.83
CA LEU A 32 1.03 -20.46 2.49
C LEU A 32 1.97 -19.27 2.25
N CYS A 33 1.57 -18.06 2.64
CA CYS A 33 2.42 -16.87 2.61
C CYS A 33 3.65 -17.03 3.51
N GLY A 34 3.51 -17.61 4.69
CA GLY A 34 4.62 -17.87 5.61
C GLY A 34 5.67 -18.81 5.00
N ILE A 35 5.24 -19.91 4.37
CA ILE A 35 6.14 -20.83 3.67
C ILE A 35 6.86 -20.11 2.53
N PHE A 36 6.14 -19.30 1.74
CA PHE A 36 6.72 -18.56 0.62
C PHE A 36 7.78 -17.55 1.10
N LEU A 37 7.51 -16.84 2.21
CA LEU A 37 8.47 -15.92 2.83
C LEU A 37 9.73 -16.64 3.32
N VAL A 38 9.60 -17.83 3.91
CA VAL A 38 10.75 -18.66 4.31
C VAL A 38 11.57 -19.07 3.10
N LEU A 39 10.93 -19.50 2.00
CA LEU A 39 11.60 -19.87 0.76
C LEU A 39 12.36 -18.69 0.13
N VAL A 40 11.80 -17.48 0.18
CA VAL A 40 12.48 -16.26 -0.29
C VAL A 40 13.60 -15.84 0.67
N ALA A 41 13.46 -16.04 1.98
CA ALA A 41 14.50 -15.68 2.95
C ALA A 41 15.80 -16.47 2.74
N VAL A 42 15.73 -17.75 2.34
CA VAL A 42 16.89 -18.62 2.12
C VAL A 42 17.94 -18.01 1.15
N PRO A 43 17.60 -17.57 -0.08
CA PRO A 43 18.56 -16.91 -0.96
C PRO A 43 18.97 -15.52 -0.48
N PHE A 44 18.15 -14.81 0.30
CA PHE A 44 18.55 -13.55 0.93
C PHE A 44 19.66 -13.74 1.98
N PHE A 45 19.65 -14.86 2.73
CA PHE A 45 20.74 -15.20 3.64
C PHE A 45 22.04 -15.57 2.93
N ALA A 46 21.98 -15.96 1.65
CA ALA A 46 23.15 -16.24 0.82
C ALA A 46 23.82 -14.97 0.26
N PHE A 47 23.24 -13.78 0.45
CA PHE A 47 23.93 -12.53 0.10
C PHE A 47 25.12 -12.29 1.04
N PRO A 48 26.32 -11.97 0.50
CA PRO A 48 27.50 -11.75 1.33
C PRO A 48 27.27 -10.57 2.27
N LYS A 49 27.54 -10.78 3.57
CA LYS A 49 27.40 -9.80 4.67
C LYS A 49 28.09 -8.44 4.42
N SER A 50 28.94 -8.35 3.41
CA SER A 50 29.43 -7.09 2.89
C SER A 50 29.63 -7.19 1.38
N LEU A 51 29.10 -6.22 0.64
CA LEU A 51 29.50 -5.96 -0.74
C LEU A 51 30.97 -5.52 -0.73
N GLN A 52 31.90 -6.48 -0.78
CA GLN A 52 33.34 -6.25 -0.87
C GLN A 52 33.69 -5.26 -1.99
N ARG A 53 32.92 -5.30 -3.07
CA ARG A 53 33.03 -4.42 -4.24
C ARG A 53 32.81 -2.94 -3.92
N GLU A 54 31.89 -2.62 -3.01
CA GLU A 54 31.59 -1.24 -2.62
C GLU A 54 32.60 -0.71 -1.62
N LYS A 55 33.05 -1.55 -0.66
CA LYS A 55 34.21 -1.25 0.19
C LYS A 55 35.49 -1.02 -0.63
N GLN A 56 35.72 -1.81 -1.67
CA GLN A 56 36.88 -1.66 -2.56
C GLN A 56 36.77 -0.41 -3.43
N ARG A 57 35.56 -0.07 -3.90
CA ARG A 57 35.32 1.15 -4.69
C ARG A 57 35.56 2.41 -3.87
N LEU A 58 35.04 2.47 -2.63
CA LEU A 58 35.26 3.59 -1.71
C LEU A 58 36.74 3.74 -1.32
N LYS A 59 37.43 2.63 -1.03
CA LYS A 59 38.89 2.65 -0.77
C LYS A 59 39.70 3.12 -1.97
N ARG A 60 39.35 2.68 -3.18
CA ARG A 60 40.01 3.10 -4.42
C ARG A 60 39.79 4.59 -4.70
N GLU A 61 38.59 5.10 -4.45
CA GLU A 61 38.29 6.53 -4.56
C GLU A 61 39.07 7.37 -3.52
N GLU A 62 39.22 6.87 -2.29
CA GLU A 62 40.08 7.50 -1.27
C GLU A 62 41.57 7.51 -1.64
N GLU A 63 42.11 6.39 -2.17
CA GLU A 63 43.51 6.28 -2.61
C GLU A 63 43.82 7.20 -3.80
N TYR A 64 42.91 7.31 -4.77
CA TYR A 64 43.07 8.18 -5.94
C TYR A 64 43.07 9.67 -5.53
N LEU A 65 42.19 10.06 -4.61
CA LEU A 65 42.09 11.44 -4.10
C LEU A 65 43.30 11.82 -3.21
N SER A 66 43.90 10.84 -2.53
CA SER A 66 45.08 11.04 -1.71
C SER A 66 46.36 11.16 -2.55
N GLY A 67 46.42 10.51 -3.72
CA GLY A 67 47.55 10.62 -4.66
C GLY A 67 47.60 11.94 -5.44
N THR A 68 46.45 12.56 -5.74
CA THR A 68 46.39 13.84 -6.47
C THR A 68 46.78 15.06 -5.63
N LYS A 69 46.81 14.96 -4.29
CA LYS A 69 47.18 16.09 -3.41
C LYS A 69 48.67 16.45 -3.41
N LEU A 70 49.55 15.64 -4.00
CA LEU A 70 50.99 15.90 -4.00
C LEU A 70 51.50 16.65 -5.24
N VAL A 71 50.66 16.87 -6.26
CA VAL A 71 51.05 17.56 -7.49
C VAL A 71 49.91 18.47 -7.97
N GLY A 72 50.04 19.77 -7.75
CA GLY A 72 49.24 20.78 -8.47
C GLY A 72 48.46 21.73 -7.58
N LEU A 73 48.70 23.03 -7.82
CA LEU A 73 48.07 24.19 -7.19
C LEU A 73 46.56 24.06 -7.00
N GLY A 74 46.08 24.63 -5.90
CA GLY A 74 44.71 24.58 -5.44
C GLY A 74 43.66 24.84 -6.52
N GLN A 75 42.84 23.83 -6.78
CA GLN A 75 41.54 23.98 -7.40
C GLN A 75 40.54 23.09 -6.67
N LYS A 76 39.55 23.72 -6.04
CA LYS A 76 38.47 23.10 -5.29
C LYS A 76 37.51 22.44 -6.29
N VAL A 77 37.67 21.14 -6.55
CA VAL A 77 36.74 20.36 -7.36
C VAL A 77 35.63 19.83 -6.45
N ASP A 78 34.42 20.36 -6.60
CA ASP A 78 33.24 19.92 -5.87
C ASP A 78 32.77 18.55 -6.38
N VAL A 79 33.29 17.49 -5.76
CA VAL A 79 32.79 16.13 -5.94
C VAL A 79 31.47 15.97 -5.19
N TRP A 80 30.39 15.71 -5.93
CA TRP A 80 29.06 15.47 -5.38
C TRP A 80 29.05 14.14 -4.58
N LYS A 81 29.10 14.27 -3.25
CA LYS A 81 29.00 13.20 -2.25
C LYS A 81 27.53 12.80 -2.08
N PRO A 82 27.15 11.50 -2.04
CA PRO A 82 25.80 11.11 -1.65
C PRO A 82 25.58 11.58 -0.20
N SER A 83 24.50 12.33 0.04
CA SER A 83 24.16 12.89 1.35
C SER A 83 23.97 11.80 2.39
N GLY A 84 25.05 11.52 3.10
CA GLY A 84 25.11 10.67 4.29
C GLY A 84 26.42 10.81 5.09
N ALA A 85 27.37 11.62 4.65
CA ALA A 85 28.65 11.83 5.34
C ALA A 85 29.11 13.28 5.28
N GLN A 86 28.49 14.14 6.11
CA GLN A 86 29.12 15.38 6.58
C GLN A 86 30.00 15.03 7.78
N GLN A 87 31.31 15.09 7.61
CA GLN A 87 32.22 15.40 8.72
C GLN A 87 33.00 16.64 8.31
N HIS A 88 32.73 17.69 9.08
CA HIS A 88 33.54 18.87 9.24
C HIS A 88 34.94 18.41 9.69
N SER A 89 36.00 18.83 9.02
CA SER A 89 37.37 18.69 9.52
C SER A 89 38.06 20.04 9.42
N SER A 90 38.20 20.69 10.57
CA SER A 90 39.33 21.59 10.83
C SER A 90 40.21 20.89 11.87
N THR A 91 41.44 20.64 11.45
CA THR A 91 42.67 20.50 12.24
C THR A 91 42.85 19.22 13.09
N ASN A 92 43.87 18.45 12.68
CA ASN A 92 44.74 17.55 13.44
C ASN A 92 44.09 16.66 14.51
N GLU A 93 43.87 15.40 14.14
CA GLU A 93 44.41 14.20 14.78
C GLU A 93 43.74 12.99 14.12
N ILE A 94 44.49 11.91 13.87
CA ILE A 94 44.01 10.69 13.24
C ILE A 94 43.07 9.98 14.23
N PRO A 95 41.73 9.89 14.03
CA PRO A 95 40.89 9.10 14.92
C PRO A 95 40.56 7.78 14.24
N ASP A 96 40.72 6.73 15.03
CA ASP A 96 40.45 5.35 14.72
C ASP A 96 39.11 5.14 14.01
N LYS A 97 39.10 4.21 13.04
CA LYS A 97 37.91 3.81 12.27
C LYS A 97 36.75 3.50 13.22
N GLN A 98 35.72 4.33 13.18
CA GLN A 98 34.52 4.19 14.02
C GLN A 98 33.89 2.81 13.79
N LYS A 99 34.11 1.90 14.74
CA LYS A 99 33.58 0.54 14.80
C LYS A 99 32.08 0.60 15.12
N TYR A 100 31.27 0.72 14.09
CA TYR A 100 29.82 0.57 14.24
C TYR A 100 29.48 -0.88 14.68
N GLY A 101 28.67 -1.03 15.74
CA GLY A 101 28.08 -2.33 16.12
C GLY A 101 28.74 -3.10 17.26
N ARG A 102 29.48 -2.45 18.17
CA ARG A 102 29.92 -3.09 19.43
C ARG A 102 29.08 -2.76 20.66
N ASP A 103 28.42 -1.61 20.67
CA ASP A 103 27.70 -1.12 21.85
C ASP A 103 26.24 -0.81 21.50
N ILE A 104 25.30 -1.38 22.27
CA ILE A 104 23.84 -1.19 22.08
C ILE A 104 23.46 0.29 22.28
N LYS A 105 24.31 1.04 22.99
CA LYS A 105 24.16 2.47 23.25
C LYS A 105 24.42 3.37 22.03
N ASP A 106 25.08 2.87 20.99
CA ASP A 106 25.29 3.61 19.74
C ASP A 106 24.08 3.54 18.78
N ILE A 107 23.15 2.62 19.04
CA ILE A 107 21.93 2.41 18.24
C ILE A 107 21.02 3.65 18.27
N PRO A 108 20.62 4.21 19.44
CA PRO A 108 19.72 5.37 19.48
C PRO A 108 20.35 6.62 18.83
N ALA A 109 21.65 6.86 19.05
CA ALA A 109 22.36 7.99 18.44
C ALA A 109 22.47 7.86 16.90
N SER A 110 22.46 6.63 16.40
CA SER A 110 22.53 6.36 14.96
C SER A 110 21.16 6.30 14.29
N MET A 111 20.11 5.96 15.02
CA MET A 111 18.71 6.09 14.56
C MET A 111 18.26 7.55 14.56
N TRP A 112 18.74 8.37 15.49
CA TRP A 112 18.37 9.78 15.58
C TRP A 112 18.98 10.65 14.47
N ARG A 113 20.21 10.34 14.02
CA ARG A 113 20.89 11.09 12.94
C ARG A 113 20.10 11.14 11.62
N PRO A 114 19.54 10.04 11.09
CA PRO A 114 18.65 10.05 9.93
C PRO A 114 17.38 10.85 10.18
N LEU A 115 16.78 10.75 11.37
CA LEU A 115 15.55 11.48 11.72
C LEU A 115 15.74 13.00 11.78
N CYS A 116 16.94 13.48 12.13
CA CYS A 116 17.28 14.90 12.03
C CYS A 116 17.56 15.37 10.60
N ASN A 117 17.66 14.47 9.62
CA ASN A 117 17.88 14.86 8.23
C ASN A 117 16.52 15.20 7.57
N PRO A 118 16.29 16.45 7.16
CA PRO A 118 15.00 16.88 6.61
C PRO A 118 14.61 16.11 5.33
N ILE A 119 15.57 15.68 4.52
CA ILE A 119 15.30 14.92 3.28
C ILE A 119 14.75 13.53 3.62
N TYR A 120 15.29 12.90 4.66
CA TYR A 120 14.84 11.58 5.11
C TYR A 120 13.42 11.68 5.68
N MET A 121 13.13 12.70 6.48
CA MET A 121 11.81 12.90 7.07
C MET A 121 10.72 13.15 6.02
N VAL A 122 10.99 14.01 5.02
CA VAL A 122 10.05 14.26 3.91
C VAL A 122 9.79 12.98 3.12
N THR A 123 10.83 12.19 2.87
CA THR A 123 10.70 10.92 2.15
C THR A 123 9.87 9.91 2.95
N CYS A 124 10.13 9.78 4.25
CA CYS A 124 9.40 8.91 5.15
C CYS A 124 7.92 9.29 5.26
N LEU A 125 7.63 10.58 5.43
CA LEU A 125 6.26 11.09 5.46
C LEU A 125 5.53 10.81 4.15
N GLY A 126 6.20 10.99 3.00
CA GLY A 126 5.67 10.60 1.70
C GLY A 126 5.33 9.11 1.62
N SER A 127 6.23 8.24 2.05
CA SER A 127 5.99 6.78 2.09
C SER A 127 4.83 6.41 3.01
N CYS A 128 4.68 7.07 4.17
CA CYS A 128 3.54 6.84 5.06
C CYS A 128 2.22 7.22 4.40
N MET A 129 2.16 8.35 3.69
CA MET A 129 0.95 8.77 2.98
C MET A 129 0.61 7.82 1.83
N GLU A 130 1.60 7.34 1.09
CA GLU A 130 1.41 6.33 0.05
C GLU A 130 0.85 5.02 0.62
N LEU A 131 1.41 4.53 1.73
CA LEU A 131 0.92 3.33 2.42
C LEU A 131 -0.51 3.51 2.93
N ALA A 132 -0.86 4.69 3.44
CA ALA A 132 -2.23 5.00 3.84
C ALA A 132 -3.20 4.90 2.65
N ILE A 133 -2.84 5.48 1.50
CA ILE A 133 -3.63 5.41 0.27
C ILE A 133 -3.81 3.94 -0.16
N VAL A 134 -2.73 3.18 -0.25
CA VAL A 134 -2.77 1.75 -0.63
C VAL A 134 -3.65 0.95 0.33
N SER A 135 -3.54 1.20 1.64
CA SER A 135 -4.38 0.52 2.63
C SER A 135 -5.88 0.81 2.43
N GLY A 136 -6.23 2.06 2.10
CA GLY A 136 -7.59 2.45 1.75
C GLY A 136 -8.09 1.71 0.51
N PHE A 137 -7.29 1.67 -0.56
CA PHE A 137 -7.65 0.95 -1.78
C PHE A 137 -7.85 -0.55 -1.52
N VAL A 138 -6.97 -1.21 -0.77
CA VAL A 138 -7.10 -2.65 -0.48
C VAL A 138 -8.41 -2.97 0.25
N VAL A 139 -8.86 -2.10 1.16
CA VAL A 139 -10.08 -2.32 1.95
C VAL A 139 -11.34 -1.94 1.18
N PHE A 140 -11.34 -0.78 0.53
CA PHE A 140 -12.55 -0.20 -0.06
C PHE A 140 -12.76 -0.57 -1.52
N LEU A 141 -11.70 -0.87 -2.29
CA LEU A 141 -11.85 -1.18 -3.71
C LEU A 141 -12.67 -2.45 -3.96
N PRO A 142 -12.43 -3.59 -3.27
CA PRO A 142 -13.29 -4.76 -3.47
C PRO A 142 -14.73 -4.46 -3.10
N LYS A 143 -14.95 -3.67 -2.05
CA LYS A 143 -16.29 -3.29 -1.62
C LYS A 143 -17.01 -2.41 -2.64
N CYS A 144 -16.28 -1.49 -3.26
CA CYS A 144 -16.76 -0.67 -4.35
C CYS A 144 -17.12 -1.53 -5.57
N LEU A 145 -16.30 -2.54 -5.91
CA LEU A 145 -16.63 -3.44 -7.00
C LEU A 145 -17.86 -4.31 -6.70
N GLU A 146 -17.99 -4.81 -5.47
CA GLU A 146 -19.18 -5.54 -5.01
C GLU A 146 -20.45 -4.72 -5.18
N THR A 147 -20.43 -3.44 -4.76
CA THR A 147 -21.61 -2.58 -4.86
C THR A 147 -21.85 -2.14 -6.29
N GLN A 148 -20.85 -1.58 -6.98
CA GLN A 148 -21.06 -0.95 -8.29
C GLN A 148 -21.28 -1.96 -9.43
N PHE A 149 -20.58 -3.09 -9.42
CA PHE A 149 -20.68 -4.09 -10.50
C PHE A 149 -21.53 -5.30 -10.11
N ASN A 150 -22.12 -5.31 -8.91
CA ASN A 150 -22.92 -6.42 -8.38
C ASN A 150 -22.22 -7.79 -8.54
N ILE A 151 -20.90 -7.81 -8.35
CA ILE A 151 -20.10 -9.03 -8.42
C ILE A 151 -19.97 -9.66 -7.03
N GLY A 152 -19.89 -10.99 -6.98
CA GLY A 152 -19.73 -11.70 -5.72
C GLY A 152 -18.41 -11.36 -5.00
N LYS A 153 -18.42 -11.41 -3.66
CA LYS A 153 -17.28 -11.07 -2.79
C LYS A 153 -15.96 -11.73 -3.19
N SER A 154 -16.02 -13.01 -3.59
CA SER A 154 -14.84 -13.75 -4.03
C SER A 154 -14.27 -13.24 -5.35
N GLN A 155 -15.13 -12.87 -6.31
CA GLN A 155 -14.66 -12.37 -7.60
C GLN A 155 -14.06 -10.97 -7.45
N ALA A 156 -14.70 -10.08 -6.68
CA ALA A 156 -14.17 -8.75 -6.40
C ALA A 156 -12.75 -8.80 -5.81
N ASN A 157 -12.55 -9.64 -4.79
CA ASN A 157 -11.23 -9.81 -4.16
C ASN A 157 -10.18 -10.40 -5.12
N ILE A 158 -10.56 -11.35 -5.98
CA ILE A 158 -9.65 -11.93 -6.98
C ILE A 158 -9.26 -10.88 -8.03
N PHE A 159 -10.19 -10.05 -8.51
CA PHE A 159 -9.87 -8.97 -9.45
C PHE A 159 -8.95 -7.92 -8.84
N THR A 160 -9.28 -7.43 -7.63
CA THR A 160 -8.44 -6.45 -6.93
C THR A 160 -7.04 -7.00 -6.67
N GLY A 161 -6.92 -8.21 -6.10
CA GLY A 161 -5.62 -8.83 -5.84
C GLY A 161 -4.85 -9.16 -7.13
N GLY A 162 -5.56 -9.66 -8.15
CA GLY A 162 -4.98 -10.06 -9.42
C GLY A 162 -4.44 -8.89 -10.25
N ILE A 163 -4.96 -7.68 -10.10
CA ILE A 163 -4.44 -6.48 -10.78
C ILE A 163 -3.37 -5.78 -9.91
N ALA A 164 -3.64 -5.63 -8.61
CA ALA A 164 -2.76 -4.87 -7.73
C ALA A 164 -1.39 -5.54 -7.52
N ILE A 165 -1.37 -6.87 -7.30
CA ILE A 165 -0.13 -7.59 -6.97
C ILE A 165 0.85 -7.58 -8.16
N PRO A 166 0.46 -8.00 -9.38
CA PRO A 166 1.37 -7.95 -10.52
C PRO A 166 1.77 -6.52 -10.87
N GLY A 167 0.85 -5.56 -10.75
CA GLY A 167 1.14 -4.13 -10.98
C GLY A 167 2.24 -3.62 -10.05
N ALA A 168 2.15 -3.93 -8.75
CA ALA A 168 3.17 -3.58 -7.77
C ALA A 168 4.53 -4.24 -8.10
N CYS A 169 4.55 -5.54 -8.42
CA CYS A 169 5.78 -6.23 -8.81
C CYS A 169 6.45 -5.58 -10.02
N VAL A 170 5.68 -5.33 -11.09
CA VAL A 170 6.18 -4.69 -12.32
C VAL A 170 6.72 -3.29 -12.02
N GLY A 171 6.01 -2.49 -11.22
CA GLY A 171 6.44 -1.16 -10.82
C GLY A 171 7.77 -1.15 -10.07
N ILE A 172 7.93 -2.03 -9.08
CA ILE A 172 9.17 -2.15 -8.29
C ILE A 172 10.34 -2.60 -9.17
N PHE A 173 10.15 -3.62 -10.02
CA PHE A 173 11.20 -4.09 -10.92
C PHE A 173 11.58 -3.03 -11.95
N LEU A 174 10.61 -2.34 -12.55
CA LEU A 174 10.85 -1.29 -13.53
C LEU A 174 11.57 -0.10 -12.90
N GLY A 175 11.14 0.35 -11.71
CA GLY A 175 11.81 1.41 -10.96
C GLY A 175 13.27 1.08 -10.65
N GLY A 176 13.52 -0.15 -10.17
CA GLY A 176 14.88 -0.65 -9.93
C GLY A 176 15.72 -0.76 -11.20
N TYR A 177 15.13 -1.25 -12.30
CA TYR A 177 15.80 -1.37 -13.60
C TYR A 177 16.17 0.00 -14.18
N VAL A 178 15.26 0.97 -14.13
CA VAL A 178 15.49 2.36 -14.57
C VAL A 178 16.64 2.96 -13.76
N LEU A 179 16.61 2.83 -12.42
CA LEU A 179 17.66 3.38 -11.57
C LEU A 179 19.03 2.76 -11.85
N LYS A 180 19.07 1.44 -12.10
CA LYS A 180 20.30 0.70 -12.46
C LYS A 180 20.83 1.07 -13.84
N LYS A 181 19.95 1.19 -14.84
CA LYS A 181 20.34 1.44 -16.24
C LYS A 181 20.83 2.87 -16.46
N PHE A 182 20.12 3.84 -15.88
CA PHE A 182 20.44 5.26 -16.08
C PHE A 182 21.52 5.79 -15.13
N GLN A 183 21.98 4.99 -14.16
CA GLN A 183 22.96 5.40 -13.13
C GLN A 183 22.68 6.82 -12.61
N MET A 184 21.41 7.12 -12.32
CA MET A 184 21.00 8.49 -12.05
C MET A 184 21.69 9.00 -10.79
N ARG A 185 22.19 10.24 -10.86
CA ARG A 185 22.56 10.96 -9.64
C ARG A 185 21.30 11.10 -8.78
N PRO A 186 21.36 10.94 -7.44
CA PRO A 186 20.30 11.19 -6.46
C PRO A 186 19.47 12.43 -6.71
N LYS A 187 20.04 13.53 -7.21
CA LYS A 187 19.26 14.71 -7.62
C LYS A 187 18.27 14.38 -8.76
N GLY A 188 18.72 13.65 -9.78
CA GLY A 188 17.89 13.17 -10.88
C GLY A 188 16.91 12.07 -10.46
N ALA A 189 17.31 11.19 -9.52
CA ALA A 189 16.41 10.17 -8.98
C ALA A 189 15.23 10.81 -8.21
N ILE A 190 15.49 11.82 -7.38
CA ILE A 190 14.42 12.57 -6.68
C ILE A 190 13.52 13.29 -7.69
N GLN A 191 14.09 13.91 -8.72
CA GLN A 191 13.30 14.58 -9.76
C GLN A 191 12.40 13.61 -10.53
N PHE A 192 12.89 12.39 -10.81
CA PHE A 192 12.10 11.32 -11.42
C PHE A 192 10.94 10.89 -10.51
N VAL A 193 11.20 10.67 -9.21
CA VAL A 193 10.13 10.32 -8.25
C VAL A 193 9.08 11.42 -8.19
N LEU A 194 9.48 12.69 -8.10
CA LEU A 194 8.55 13.82 -8.09
C LEU A 194 7.69 13.91 -9.35
N PHE A 195 8.29 13.66 -10.52
CA PHE A 195 7.56 13.63 -11.79
C PHE A 195 6.49 12.54 -11.79
N PHE A 196 6.83 11.30 -11.39
CA PHE A 196 5.85 10.21 -11.32
C PHE A 196 4.76 10.47 -10.28
N ASN A 197 5.11 11.07 -9.13
CA ASN A 197 4.12 11.41 -8.11
C ASN A 197 3.12 12.46 -8.62
N LEU A 198 3.59 13.50 -9.31
CA LEU A 198 2.76 14.50 -9.97
C LEU A 198 1.88 13.89 -11.06
N LEU A 199 2.43 12.98 -11.87
CA LEU A 199 1.68 12.26 -12.90
C LEU A 199 0.56 11.42 -12.26
N CYS A 200 0.85 10.67 -11.20
CA CYS A 200 -0.14 9.89 -10.46
C CYS A 200 -1.25 10.78 -9.88
N MET A 201 -0.89 11.89 -9.23
CA MET A 201 -1.88 12.86 -8.72
C MET A 201 -2.78 13.41 -9.83
N GLY A 202 -2.21 13.71 -11.00
CA GLY A 202 -2.97 14.14 -12.18
C GLY A 202 -3.95 13.07 -12.67
N LEU A 203 -3.50 11.82 -12.78
CA LEU A 203 -4.35 10.69 -13.18
C LEU A 203 -5.47 10.42 -12.17
N TYR A 204 -5.20 10.49 -10.86
CA TYR A 204 -6.23 10.36 -9.83
C TYR A 204 -7.27 11.47 -9.91
N THR A 205 -6.82 12.71 -10.17
CA THR A 205 -7.73 13.84 -10.35
C THR A 205 -8.60 13.65 -11.60
N LEU A 206 -8.03 13.13 -12.70
CA LEU A 206 -8.79 12.82 -13.91
C LEU A 206 -9.84 11.72 -13.68
N LEU A 207 -9.50 10.69 -12.91
CA LEU A 207 -10.43 9.60 -12.56
C LEU A 207 -11.65 10.11 -11.78
N TYR A 208 -11.50 11.19 -11.00
CA TYR A 208 -12.62 11.82 -10.31
C TYR A 208 -13.64 12.40 -11.30
N PHE A 209 -13.20 12.93 -12.44
CA PHE A 209 -14.09 13.45 -13.49
C PHE A 209 -14.75 12.37 -14.34
N LEU A 210 -14.21 11.14 -14.35
CA LEU A 210 -14.76 9.98 -15.06
C LEU A 210 -15.75 9.17 -14.20
N GLY A 211 -16.30 9.78 -13.14
CA GLY A 211 -17.17 9.11 -12.17
C GLY A 211 -18.39 8.43 -12.81
N CYS A 212 -18.75 7.26 -12.29
CA CYS A 212 -20.01 6.58 -12.60
C CYS A 212 -21.15 7.10 -11.70
N ASP A 213 -22.39 6.95 -12.18
CA ASP A 213 -23.59 7.23 -11.38
C ASP A 213 -23.61 6.38 -10.11
N ASN A 214 -24.05 6.98 -9.00
CA ASN A 214 -24.23 6.26 -7.73
C ASN A 214 -25.23 5.11 -7.89
N ILE A 215 -25.00 4.02 -7.16
CA ILE A 215 -25.90 2.85 -7.20
C ILE A 215 -27.32 3.27 -6.80
N ARG A 216 -28.31 2.82 -7.57
CA ARG A 216 -29.71 3.18 -7.37
C ARG A 216 -30.33 2.34 -6.27
N MET A 217 -30.27 2.83 -5.03
CA MET A 217 -30.89 2.23 -3.85
C MET A 217 -32.18 2.94 -3.44
N ALA A 218 -33.27 2.17 -3.27
CA ALA A 218 -34.58 2.67 -2.87
C ALA A 218 -34.55 3.22 -1.44
N GLY A 219 -35.06 4.43 -1.24
CA GLY A 219 -35.10 5.14 0.05
C GLY A 219 -33.80 5.82 0.48
N ALA A 220 -32.70 5.61 -0.27
CA ALA A 220 -31.38 6.18 0.04
C ALA A 220 -30.85 7.12 -1.05
N THR A 221 -30.90 6.69 -2.32
CA THR A 221 -30.47 7.51 -3.47
C THR A 221 -31.60 7.82 -4.44
N LEU A 222 -32.70 7.06 -4.36
CA LEU A 222 -33.92 7.24 -5.14
C LEU A 222 -35.13 7.03 -4.23
N PRO A 223 -36.17 7.88 -4.28
CA PRO A 223 -37.40 7.66 -3.54
C PRO A 223 -38.14 6.41 -4.05
N TYR A 224 -38.89 5.73 -3.18
CA TYR A 224 -39.72 4.58 -3.54
C TYR A 224 -40.84 4.93 -4.53
N PHE A 225 -41.30 6.19 -4.51
CA PHE A 225 -42.34 6.70 -5.39
C PHE A 225 -41.85 7.91 -6.18
N ASN A 226 -42.37 8.05 -7.40
CA ASN A 226 -42.09 9.13 -8.35
C ASN A 226 -42.75 10.46 -7.92
N ASN A 227 -42.71 10.78 -6.63
CA ASN A 227 -43.11 12.10 -6.12
C ASN A 227 -41.85 12.96 -6.07
N SER A 228 -41.94 14.12 -6.71
CA SER A 228 -40.90 15.12 -6.97
C SER A 228 -40.36 15.83 -5.71
N SER A 229 -40.31 15.16 -4.56
CA SER A 229 -39.59 15.62 -3.39
C SER A 229 -38.17 15.09 -3.50
N GLU A 230 -37.24 15.97 -3.91
CA GLU A 230 -35.81 15.74 -3.77
C GLU A 230 -35.54 15.19 -2.36
N LEU A 231 -34.95 14.00 -2.29
CA LEU A 231 -34.53 13.42 -1.03
C LEU A 231 -33.46 14.34 -0.44
N GLU A 232 -33.77 15.01 0.68
CA GLU A 232 -32.76 15.80 1.39
C GLU A 232 -31.56 14.91 1.72
N THR A 233 -30.35 15.41 1.47
CA THR A 233 -29.09 14.67 1.34
C THR A 233 -28.62 13.91 2.60
N PHE A 234 -29.45 13.74 3.61
CA PHE A 234 -29.16 13.05 4.87
C PHE A 234 -30.36 12.30 5.49
N GLN A 235 -31.52 12.23 4.83
CA GLN A 235 -32.71 11.54 5.34
C GLN A 235 -32.94 10.24 4.56
N VAL A 236 -32.46 9.11 5.10
CA VAL A 236 -32.71 7.79 4.51
C VAL A 236 -34.06 7.28 5.00
N ASN A 237 -35.07 7.25 4.13
CA ASN A 237 -36.39 6.71 4.45
C ASN A 237 -36.62 5.39 3.69
N LEU A 238 -36.46 4.28 4.41
CA LEU A 238 -36.63 2.93 3.86
C LEU A 238 -38.09 2.47 3.83
N THR A 239 -39.01 3.23 4.44
CA THR A 239 -40.41 2.85 4.61
C THR A 239 -41.26 3.46 3.50
N ALA A 240 -42.11 2.63 2.89
CA ALA A 240 -43.03 2.96 1.80
C ALA A 240 -44.37 2.24 2.00
N ASP A 241 -45.40 2.63 1.26
CA ASP A 241 -46.74 2.02 1.36
C ASP A 241 -46.72 0.49 1.14
N CYS A 242 -45.83 0.02 0.27
CA CYS A 242 -45.63 -1.40 0.00
C CYS A 242 -45.13 -2.19 1.22
N ASN A 243 -44.22 -1.61 2.01
CA ASN A 243 -43.50 -2.32 3.08
C ASN A 243 -43.92 -1.88 4.50
N MET A 244 -44.80 -0.88 4.64
CA MET A 244 -45.34 -0.40 5.92
C MET A 244 -46.01 -1.50 6.75
N GLY A 245 -46.61 -2.50 6.11
CA GLY A 245 -47.25 -3.65 6.77
C GLY A 245 -46.30 -4.79 7.15
N CYS A 246 -45.06 -4.77 6.65
CA CYS A 246 -44.16 -5.92 6.70
C CYS A 246 -43.30 -6.00 7.97
N ARG A 247 -43.39 -5.01 8.87
CA ARG A 247 -42.60 -4.91 10.13
C ARG A 247 -41.11 -5.23 9.92
N CYS A 248 -40.53 -4.65 8.88
CA CYS A 248 -39.13 -4.90 8.54
C CYS A 248 -38.18 -4.34 9.61
N SER A 249 -37.13 -5.11 9.92
CA SER A 249 -36.06 -4.67 10.81
C SER A 249 -35.11 -3.73 10.05
N PRO A 250 -34.86 -2.51 10.56
CA PRO A 250 -33.90 -1.59 9.95
C PRO A 250 -32.44 -2.01 10.19
N ASN A 251 -32.18 -3.05 10.98
CA ASN A 251 -30.82 -3.49 11.32
C ASN A 251 -30.36 -4.71 10.49
N ASP A 252 -31.26 -5.39 9.80
CA ASP A 252 -30.97 -6.60 9.04
C ASP A 252 -30.78 -6.27 7.55
N ILE A 253 -29.52 -5.99 7.19
CA ILE A 253 -29.11 -5.61 5.83
C ILE A 253 -28.84 -6.86 4.99
N GLU A 254 -29.64 -7.05 3.93
CA GLU A 254 -29.44 -8.11 2.93
C GLU A 254 -29.84 -7.59 1.54
N PRO A 255 -28.98 -6.79 0.88
CA PRO A 255 -29.39 -6.04 -0.29
C PRO A 255 -29.79 -6.97 -1.45
N VAL A 256 -30.95 -6.69 -2.04
CA VAL A 256 -31.49 -7.45 -3.19
C VAL A 256 -31.77 -6.53 -4.37
N CYS A 257 -31.50 -7.02 -5.57
CA CYS A 257 -31.78 -6.30 -6.80
C CYS A 257 -33.17 -6.66 -7.32
N GLY A 258 -34.05 -5.67 -7.47
CA GLY A 258 -35.37 -5.84 -8.07
C GLY A 258 -35.29 -5.92 -9.61
N ARG A 259 -36.34 -6.50 -10.23
CA ARG A 259 -36.45 -6.60 -11.70
C ARG A 259 -36.46 -5.22 -12.40
N ASN A 260 -36.79 -4.16 -11.66
CA ASN A 260 -36.76 -2.77 -12.07
C ASN A 260 -35.35 -2.13 -12.06
N GLY A 261 -34.31 -2.88 -11.69
CA GLY A 261 -32.93 -2.36 -11.64
C GLY A 261 -32.63 -1.47 -10.43
N ILE A 262 -33.49 -1.53 -9.40
CA ILE A 262 -33.32 -0.81 -8.13
C ILE A 262 -32.86 -1.80 -7.05
N THR A 263 -31.92 -1.39 -6.22
CA THR A 263 -31.45 -2.18 -5.07
C THR A 263 -32.26 -1.81 -3.83
N TYR A 264 -32.77 -2.81 -3.11
CA TYR A 264 -33.50 -2.65 -1.86
C TYR A 264 -32.62 -3.07 -0.67
N PHE A 265 -32.93 -2.54 0.51
CA PHE A 265 -32.13 -2.75 1.73
C PHE A 265 -32.17 -4.19 2.25
N SER A 266 -33.32 -4.84 2.16
CA SER A 266 -33.50 -6.25 2.47
C SER A 266 -34.66 -6.83 1.65
N PRO A 267 -34.82 -8.17 1.57
CA PRO A 267 -35.96 -8.78 0.87
C PRO A 267 -37.32 -8.34 1.42
N CYS A 268 -37.39 -7.93 2.69
CA CYS A 268 -38.60 -7.40 3.32
C CYS A 268 -38.97 -5.99 2.81
N HIS A 269 -37.96 -5.20 2.42
CA HIS A 269 -38.15 -3.84 1.94
C HIS A 269 -38.37 -3.76 0.42
N ALA A 270 -38.24 -4.89 -0.30
CA ALA A 270 -38.32 -5.01 -1.76
C ALA A 270 -39.73 -5.26 -2.30
#